data_AF-A0A1H3HJN6-F1
#
_entry.id   AF-A0A1H3HJN6-F1
#
_cell.length_a   1.000
_cell.length_b   1.000
_cell.length_c   1.000
_cell.angle_alpha   90.00
_cell.angle_beta   90.00
_cell.angle_gamma   90.00
#
_symmetry.space_group_name_H-M   'P 1'
#
loop_
_entity.id
_entity.type
_entity.pdbx_description
1 polymer ?
#
loop_
_entity_poly.entity_id
_entity_poly.type
_entity_poly.pdbx_seq_one_letter_code
_entity_poly.pdbx_strand_id
1 'polypeptide(L)'
;MKRLKIALPLTIISFIMISKLWYVKIIDAPNSILYGFPIPYSCAAWHTSMARQFFILEFIFDFMIYLIFWIMLLYLIDKFIFKIKISKLINNVLIIISGLMILLNGLIVLNPDNIFKMSNEFDYKIVETKIDFLWNDYVSPEHSKKKRND
;
A
#
# COMPACT_ATOMS: atom_id res chain seq x y z
N MET A 1 7.36 -3.40 24.95
CA MET A 1 8.52 -3.22 24.03
C MET A 1 8.82 -4.42 23.12
N LYS A 2 8.90 -5.68 23.60
CA LYS A 2 9.26 -6.82 22.73
C LYS A 2 8.33 -7.01 21.51
N ARG A 3 7.01 -6.84 21.68
CA ARG A 3 6.02 -7.01 20.60
C ARG A 3 6.16 -5.99 19.46
N LEU A 4 6.55 -4.75 19.79
CA LEU A 4 6.76 -3.69 18.80
C LEU A 4 7.88 -4.00 17.82
N LYS A 5 8.92 -4.72 18.28
CA LYS A 5 10.05 -5.15 17.44
C LYS A 5 9.65 -6.05 16.27
N ILE A 6 8.50 -6.73 16.40
CA ILE A 6 7.95 -7.64 15.39
C ILE A 6 6.77 -7.01 14.67
N ALA A 7 5.95 -6.24 15.39
CA ALA A 7 4.84 -5.51 14.79
C ALA A 7 5.31 -4.58 13.66
N LEU A 8 6.42 -3.85 13.86
CA LEU A 8 6.93 -2.91 12.86
C LEU A 8 7.37 -3.60 11.55
N PRO A 9 8.26 -4.61 11.54
CA PRO A 9 8.62 -5.28 10.29
C PRO A 9 7.43 -5.99 9.62
N LEU A 10 6.51 -6.58 10.40
CA LEU A 10 5.27 -7.14 9.83
C LEU A 10 4.40 -6.08 9.17
N THR A 11 4.26 -4.92 9.81
CA THR A 11 3.54 -3.76 9.28
C THR A 11 4.12 -3.37 7.93
N ILE A 12 5.43 -3.15 7.84
CA ILE A 12 6.13 -2.78 6.62
C ILE A 12 5.89 -3.82 5.51
N ILE A 13 6.08 -5.11 5.81
CA ILE A 13 5.89 -6.18 4.83
C ILE A 13 4.44 -6.19 4.33
N SER A 14 3.46 -6.16 5.24
CA SER A 14 2.05 -6.19 4.88
C SER A 14 1.60 -4.96 4.12
N PHE A 15 2.09 -3.78 4.50
CA PHE A 15 1.73 -2.50 3.87
C PHE A 15 2.23 -2.43 2.42
N ILE A 16 3.41 -3.00 2.16
CA ILE A 16 3.98 -3.05 0.81
C ILE A 16 3.34 -4.15 -0.03
N MET A 17 3.06 -5.32 0.55
CA MET A 17 2.53 -6.46 -0.20
C MET A 17 1.01 -6.41 -0.43
N ILE A 18 0.28 -5.79 0.50
CA ILE A 18 -1.17 -5.77 0.51
C ILE A 18 -1.59 -4.32 0.27
N SER A 19 -2.05 -4.05 -0.93
CA SER A 19 -2.68 -2.78 -1.25
C SER A 19 -4.00 -3.02 -1.95
N LYS A 20 -4.86 -2.01 -1.98
CA LYS A 20 -6.11 -2.06 -2.72
C LYS A 20 -5.98 -1.12 -3.91
N LEU A 21 -6.38 -1.64 -5.06
CA LEU A 21 -6.48 -0.91 -6.31
C LEU A 21 -7.88 -0.30 -6.40
N TRP A 22 -7.93 1.01 -6.58
CA TRP A 22 -9.16 1.76 -6.75
C TRP A 22 -9.19 2.33 -8.17
N TYR A 23 -10.07 1.81 -8.99
CA TYR A 23 -10.31 2.38 -10.32
C TYR A 23 -11.31 3.51 -10.19
N VAL A 24 -10.87 4.71 -10.55
CA VAL A 24 -11.61 5.94 -10.30
C VAL A 24 -11.74 6.77 -11.56
N LYS A 25 -12.92 7.38 -11.71
CA LYS A 25 -13.16 8.43 -12.69
C LYS A 25 -12.98 9.78 -12.02
N ILE A 26 -12.00 10.53 -12.49
CA ILE A 26 -11.69 11.86 -11.96
C ILE A 26 -12.44 12.88 -12.80
N ILE A 27 -12.96 13.93 -12.16
CA ILE A 27 -13.83 14.90 -12.84
C ILE A 27 -13.04 15.72 -13.86
N ASP A 28 -11.84 16.18 -13.48
CA ASP A 28 -11.00 17.07 -14.28
C ASP A 28 -9.69 16.41 -14.76
N ALA A 29 -9.59 15.09 -14.71
CA ALA A 29 -8.40 14.34 -15.13
C ALA A 29 -8.77 13.01 -15.78
N PRO A 30 -7.82 12.36 -16.49
CA PRO A 30 -8.04 11.03 -17.04
C PRO A 30 -8.45 10.02 -15.96
N ASN A 31 -9.20 8.99 -16.36
CA ASN A 31 -9.46 7.84 -15.49
C ASN A 31 -8.12 7.31 -14.96
N SER A 32 -8.04 7.10 -13.66
CA SER A 32 -6.80 6.76 -13.00
C SER A 32 -6.99 5.58 -12.07
N ILE A 33 -5.87 4.96 -11.74
CA ILE A 33 -5.78 3.93 -10.74
C ILE A 33 -5.12 4.54 -9.51
N LEU A 34 -5.82 4.49 -8.39
CA LEU A 34 -5.26 4.82 -7.09
C LEU A 34 -4.87 3.52 -6.37
N TYR A 35 -3.82 3.60 -5.55
CA TYR A 35 -3.34 2.52 -4.71
C TYR A 35 -3.33 2.96 -3.25
N GLY A 36 -3.80 2.09 -2.37
CA GLY A 36 -3.75 2.28 -0.92
C GLY A 36 -4.84 1.49 -0.20
N PHE A 37 -4.69 1.28 1.10
CA PHE A 37 -5.72 0.62 1.91
C PHE A 37 -5.55 1.03 3.39
N PRO A 38 -6.62 1.50 4.06
CA PRO A 38 -7.99 1.64 3.56
C PRO A 38 -8.25 2.85 2.67
N ILE A 39 -7.33 3.81 2.57
CA ILE A 39 -7.52 5.03 1.77
C ILE A 39 -6.49 5.06 0.63
N PRO A 40 -6.84 5.50 -0.59
CA PRO A 40 -5.85 5.68 -1.64
C PRO A 40 -4.79 6.74 -1.26
N TYR A 41 -3.52 6.34 -1.18
CA TYR A 41 -2.40 7.24 -0.87
C TYR A 41 -1.47 7.49 -2.05
N SER A 42 -1.62 6.79 -3.18
CA SER A 42 -0.80 7.03 -4.37
C SER A 42 -1.54 6.81 -5.68
N CYS A 43 -1.08 7.47 -6.75
CA CYS A 43 -1.55 7.23 -8.11
C CYS A 43 -0.47 7.56 -9.14
N ALA A 44 -0.73 7.26 -10.41
CA ALA A 44 0.10 7.76 -11.51
C ALA A 44 -0.01 9.29 -11.61
N ALA A 45 1.12 9.97 -11.86
CA ALA A 45 1.11 11.38 -12.20
C ALA A 45 0.64 11.56 -13.65
N TRP A 46 -0.21 12.56 -13.92
CA TRP A 46 -0.82 12.72 -15.25
C TRP A 46 0.07 13.42 -16.29
N HIS A 47 1.16 14.05 -15.86
CA HIS A 47 2.00 14.88 -16.72
C HIS A 47 3.30 14.21 -17.16
N THR A 48 3.71 13.12 -16.50
CA THR A 48 4.99 12.46 -16.76
C THR A 48 4.84 10.94 -16.69
N SER A 49 5.28 10.24 -17.74
CA SER A 49 5.32 8.77 -17.77
C SER A 49 6.18 8.23 -16.62
N MET A 50 5.73 7.15 -15.97
CA MET A 50 6.43 6.48 -14.86
C MET A 50 6.53 7.27 -13.54
N ALA A 51 6.10 8.53 -13.51
CA ALA A 51 6.02 9.33 -12.29
C ALA A 51 4.79 8.95 -11.45
N ARG A 52 4.95 9.00 -10.12
CA ARG A 52 3.87 8.77 -9.16
C ARG A 52 3.58 10.02 -8.35
N GLN A 53 2.31 10.16 -7.98
CA GLN A 53 1.87 11.13 -7.01
C GLN A 53 1.58 10.42 -5.68
N PHE A 54 2.11 10.94 -4.59
CA PHE A 54 1.92 10.41 -3.24
C PHE A 54 1.19 11.44 -2.37
N PHE A 55 0.22 10.97 -1.57
CA PHE A 55 -0.51 11.76 -0.60
C PHE A 55 -0.04 11.38 0.80
N ILE A 56 0.63 12.33 1.46
CA ILE A 56 1.42 12.06 2.68
C ILE A 56 0.50 11.73 3.86
N LEU A 57 -0.61 12.45 4.04
CA LEU A 57 -1.52 12.24 5.16
C LEU A 57 -2.21 10.88 5.09
N GLU A 58 -2.70 10.51 3.91
CA GLU A 58 -3.35 9.25 3.62
C GLU A 58 -2.35 8.09 3.77
N PHE A 59 -1.11 8.27 3.32
CA PHE A 59 -0.03 7.30 3.53
C PHE A 59 0.23 7.06 5.03
N ILE A 60 0.37 8.14 5.81
CA ILE A 60 0.61 8.04 7.27
C ILE A 60 -0.59 7.38 7.94
N PHE A 61 -1.81 7.77 7.58
CA PHE A 61 -3.04 7.22 8.13
C PHE A 61 -3.15 5.71 7.87
N ASP A 62 -2.98 5.29 6.62
CA ASP A 62 -2.99 3.88 6.25
C ASP A 62 -1.89 3.11 7.00
N PHE A 63 -0.66 3.63 7.03
CA PHE A 63 0.43 2.99 7.75
C PHE A 63 0.14 2.83 9.25
N MET A 64 -0.49 3.83 9.88
CA MET A 64 -0.95 3.74 11.27
C MET A 64 -2.01 2.66 11.47
N ILE A 65 -2.93 2.49 10.53
CA ILE A 65 -3.95 1.43 10.59
C ILE A 65 -3.29 0.05 10.55
N TYR A 66 -2.35 -0.18 9.63
CA TYR A 66 -1.60 -1.44 9.59
C TYR A 66 -0.81 -1.68 10.89
N LEU A 67 -0.18 -0.63 11.43
CA LEU A 67 0.59 -0.74 12.68
C LEU A 67 -0.31 -1.11 13.86
N ILE A 68 -1.45 -0.44 14.00
CA ILE A 68 -2.44 -0.72 15.05
C ILE A 68 -2.99 -2.14 14.88
N PHE A 69 -3.33 -2.53 13.67
CA PHE A 69 -3.81 -3.88 13.36
C PHE A 69 -2.82 -4.95 13.84
N TRP A 70 -1.53 -4.85 13.48
CA TRP A 70 -0.54 -5.84 13.91
C TRP A 70 -0.26 -5.80 15.40
N ILE A 71 -0.25 -4.62 16.04
CA ILE A 71 -0.10 -4.53 17.49
C ILE A 71 -1.27 -5.22 18.19
N MET A 72 -2.51 -4.97 17.75
CA MET A 72 -3.70 -5.60 18.31
C MET A 72 -3.70 -7.11 18.07
N LEU A 73 -3.40 -7.56 16.85
CA LEU A 73 -3.37 -8.97 16.51
C LEU A 73 -2.32 -9.73 17.33
N LEU A 74 -1.09 -9.20 17.42
CA LEU A 74 -0.04 -9.79 18.26
C LEU A 74 -0.38 -9.75 19.75
N TYR A 75 -1.08 -8.70 20.20
CA TYR A 75 -1.58 -8.62 21.57
C TYR A 75 -2.60 -9.73 21.86
N LEU A 76 -3.57 -9.93 20.95
CA LEU A 76 -4.60 -10.95 21.08
C LEU A 76 -4.00 -12.37 21.05
N ILE A 77 -3.07 -12.64 20.12
CA ILE A 77 -2.39 -13.94 20.03
C ILE A 77 -1.62 -14.25 21.31
N ASP A 78 -0.86 -13.29 21.84
CA ASP A 78 -0.07 -13.47 23.06
C ASP A 78 -0.94 -13.67 24.31
N LYS A 79 -2.16 -13.09 24.30
CA LYS A 79 -3.10 -13.18 25.41
C LYS A 79 -3.95 -14.45 25.39
N PHE A 80 -4.46 -14.84 24.23
CA PHE A 80 -5.50 -15.86 24.11
C PHE A 80 -5.03 -17.20 23.54
N ILE A 81 -3.96 -17.21 22.75
CA ILE A 81 -3.57 -18.40 21.97
C ILE A 81 -2.31 -19.01 22.56
N PHE A 82 -1.16 -18.35 22.42
CA PHE A 82 0.12 -18.83 22.93
C PHE A 82 1.04 -17.66 23.30
N LYS A 83 1.80 -17.83 24.39
CA LYS A 83 2.84 -16.87 24.76
C LYS A 83 3.91 -16.82 23.68
N ILE A 84 4.00 -15.69 22.98
CA ILE A 84 4.85 -15.49 21.81
C ILE A 84 6.33 -15.50 22.26
N LYS A 85 7.00 -16.64 22.03
CA LYS A 85 8.46 -16.79 22.20
C LYS A 85 9.13 -16.72 20.83
N ILE A 86 9.57 -15.53 20.44
CA ILE A 86 10.25 -15.33 19.16
C ILE A 86 11.75 -15.55 19.31
N SER A 87 12.30 -16.41 18.46
CA SER A 87 13.74 -16.64 18.37
C SER A 87 14.43 -15.43 17.74
N LYS A 88 15.69 -15.21 18.11
CA LYS A 88 16.50 -14.12 17.54
C LYS A 88 16.61 -14.24 16.01
N LEU A 89 16.66 -15.46 15.50
CA LEU A 89 16.74 -15.75 14.06
C LEU A 89 15.52 -15.22 13.31
N ILE A 90 14.30 -15.56 13.76
CA ILE A 90 13.05 -15.13 13.11
C ILE A 90 12.98 -13.59 13.09
N ASN A 91 13.28 -12.94 14.22
CA ASN A 91 13.28 -11.49 14.31
C ASN A 91 14.27 -10.84 13.32
N ASN A 92 15.48 -11.39 13.20
CA ASN A 92 16.49 -10.87 12.27
C ASN A 92 16.05 -11.03 10.81
N VAL A 93 15.47 -12.19 10.45
CA VAL A 93 14.94 -12.42 9.10
C VAL A 93 13.84 -11.43 8.76
N LEU A 94 12.88 -11.19 9.66
CA LEU A 94 11.83 -10.19 9.44
C LEU A 94 12.40 -8.79 9.21
N ILE A 95 13.40 -8.38 10.02
CA ILE A 95 14.04 -7.09 9.87
C ILE A 95 14.73 -6.98 8.51
N ILE A 96 15.48 -8.00 8.10
CA ILE A 96 16.18 -8.01 6.80
C ILE A 96 15.18 -7.89 5.64
N ILE A 97 14.11 -8.69 5.65
CA ILE A 97 13.08 -8.65 4.60
C ILE A 97 12.41 -7.27 4.56
N SER A 98 11.99 -6.73 5.71
CA SER A 98 11.36 -5.42 5.77
C SER A 98 12.29 -4.29 5.31
N GLY A 99 13.57 -4.36 5.68
CA GLY A 99 14.59 -3.41 5.25
C GLY A 99 14.84 -3.46 3.75
N LEU A 100 14.90 -4.66 3.18
CA LEU A 100 15.05 -4.85 1.73
C LEU A 100 13.83 -4.28 0.98
N MET A 101 12.61 -4.52 1.48
CA MET A 101 11.39 -3.96 0.88
C MET A 101 11.35 -2.43 0.93
N ILE A 102 11.75 -1.82 2.06
CA ILE A 102 11.88 -0.36 2.16
C ILE A 102 12.91 0.16 1.17
N LEU A 103 14.06 -0.50 1.05
CA LEU A 103 15.11 -0.07 0.15
C LEU A 103 14.65 -0.09 -1.31
N LEU A 104 14.03 -1.20 -1.76
CA LEU A 104 13.53 -1.34 -3.12
C LEU A 104 12.42 -0.33 -3.45
N ASN A 105 11.45 -0.13 -2.55
CA ASN A 105 10.39 0.86 -2.75
C ASN A 105 10.92 2.30 -2.62
N GLY A 106 11.90 2.52 -1.76
CA GLY A 106 12.57 3.80 -1.60
C GLY A 106 13.21 4.28 -2.90
N LEU A 107 13.83 3.38 -3.68
CA LEU A 107 14.37 3.72 -5.00
C LEU A 107 13.29 4.24 -5.96
N ILE A 108 12.07 3.69 -5.91
CA ILE A 108 10.93 4.15 -6.72
C ILE A 108 10.50 5.55 -6.26
N VAL A 109 10.43 5.77 -4.95
CA VAL A 109 10.03 7.04 -4.34
C VAL A 109 11.04 8.16 -4.61
N LEU A 110 12.33 7.83 -4.70
CA LEU A 110 13.42 8.78 -4.97
C LEU A 110 13.46 9.31 -6.41
N ASN A 111 12.59 8.83 -7.31
CA ASN A 111 12.50 9.41 -8.66
C ASN A 111 12.12 10.91 -8.57
N PRO A 112 12.93 11.83 -9.12
CA PRO A 112 12.68 13.27 -9.02
C PRO A 112 11.39 13.72 -9.69
N ASP A 113 10.86 12.93 -10.64
CA ASP A 113 9.59 13.23 -11.31
C ASP A 113 8.37 12.92 -10.42
N ASN A 114 8.56 12.28 -9.27
CA ASN A 114 7.48 12.02 -8.34
C ASN A 114 6.97 13.29 -7.67
N ILE A 115 5.65 13.37 -7.49
CA ILE A 115 4.97 14.51 -6.89
C ILE A 115 4.50 14.11 -5.49
N PHE A 116 4.86 14.91 -4.49
CA PHE A 116 4.39 14.71 -3.12
C PHE A 116 3.38 15.81 -2.77
N LYS A 117 2.16 15.40 -2.42
CA LYS A 117 1.10 16.29 -1.94
C LYS A 117 0.75 15.96 -0.50
N MET A 118 0.22 16.96 0.21
CA MET A 118 -0.15 16.76 1.61
C MET A 118 -1.39 15.87 1.75
N SER A 119 -2.40 16.11 0.91
CA SER A 119 -3.64 15.32 0.85
C SER A 119 -4.16 15.26 -0.59
N ASN A 120 -5.09 14.36 -0.85
CA ASN A 120 -5.81 14.31 -2.10
C ASN A 120 -6.80 15.47 -2.23
N GLU A 121 -6.57 16.35 -3.21
CA GLU A 121 -7.36 17.56 -3.45
C GLU A 121 -8.38 17.42 -4.59
N PHE A 122 -8.43 16.27 -5.27
CA PHE A 122 -9.33 16.09 -6.41
C PHE A 122 -10.53 15.21 -6.07
N ASP A 123 -11.67 15.56 -6.65
CA ASP A 123 -12.88 14.76 -6.58
C ASP A 123 -12.84 13.61 -7.59
N TYR A 124 -13.17 12.42 -7.11
CA TYR A 124 -13.21 11.22 -7.92
C TYR A 124 -14.39 10.33 -7.55
N LYS A 125 -14.90 9.59 -8.54
CA LYS A 125 -15.93 8.58 -8.34
C LYS A 125 -15.31 7.19 -8.46
N ILE A 126 -15.50 6.38 -7.42
CA ILE A 126 -15.06 4.98 -7.41
C ILE A 126 -15.95 4.20 -8.37
N VAL A 127 -15.33 3.57 -9.36
CA VAL A 127 -16.01 2.73 -10.35
C VAL A 127 -15.87 1.26 -9.97
N GLU A 128 -14.66 0.83 -9.62
CA GLU A 128 -14.37 -0.55 -9.23
C GLU A 128 -13.23 -0.57 -8.22
N THR A 129 -13.22 -1.57 -7.33
CA THR A 129 -12.09 -1.79 -6.45
C THR A 129 -11.66 -3.24 -6.43
N LYS A 130 -10.35 -3.50 -6.48
CA LYS A 130 -9.76 -4.84 -6.42
C LYS A 130 -8.66 -4.89 -5.39
N ILE A 131 -8.42 -6.08 -4.82
CA ILE A 131 -7.23 -6.30 -4.00
C ILE A 131 -6.06 -6.43 -4.98
N ASP A 132 -5.04 -5.59 -4.77
CA ASP A 132 -3.83 -5.62 -5.58
C ASP A 132 -2.83 -6.57 -4.93
N PHE A 133 -2.50 -7.64 -5.64
CA PHE A 133 -1.39 -8.51 -5.30
C PHE A 133 -0.27 -8.22 -6.28
N LEU A 134 0.98 -8.31 -5.80
CA LEU A 134 2.20 -8.03 -6.57
C LEU A 134 2.33 -8.75 -7.93
N TRP A 135 1.52 -9.79 -8.19
CA TRP A 135 1.53 -10.60 -9.41
C TRP A 135 0.27 -10.45 -10.29
N ASN A 136 -0.64 -9.53 -9.98
CA ASN A 136 -1.87 -9.35 -10.76
C ASN A 136 -1.68 -8.31 -11.88
N ASP A 137 -1.79 -8.73 -13.14
CA ASP A 137 -1.89 -7.81 -14.27
C ASP A 137 -3.29 -7.17 -14.31
N TYR A 138 -3.36 -5.87 -14.00
CA TYR A 138 -4.63 -5.16 -14.04
C TYR A 138 -4.99 -4.72 -15.47
N VAL A 139 -6.10 -5.24 -15.99
CA VAL A 139 -6.74 -4.75 -17.22
C VAL A 139 -7.86 -3.77 -16.84
N SER A 140 -7.76 -2.52 -17.33
CA SER A 140 -8.80 -1.50 -17.13
C SER A 140 -10.18 -2.00 -17.60
N PRO A 141 -11.27 -1.74 -16.84
CA PRO A 141 -12.61 -2.20 -17.20
C PRO A 141 -13.08 -1.64 -18.55
N GLU A 142 -12.61 -0.46 -18.97
CA GLU A 142 -12.89 0.08 -20.31
C GLU A 142 -12.30 -0.78 -21.43
N HIS A 143 -11.09 -1.32 -21.23
CA HIS A 143 -10.45 -2.24 -22.18
C HIS A 143 -11.08 -3.63 -22.14
N SER A 144 -11.56 -4.06 -20.97
CA SER A 144 -12.28 -5.33 -20.82
C SER A 144 -13.62 -5.35 -21.58
N LYS A 145 -14.34 -4.22 -21.62
CA LYS A 145 -15.60 -4.10 -22.37
C LYS A 145 -15.38 -4.09 -23.88
N LYS A 146 -14.29 -3.46 -24.34
CA LYS A 146 -13.96 -3.41 -25.77
C LYS A 146 -13.62 -4.81 -26.32
N LYS A 147 -12.83 -5.60 -25.59
CA LYS A 147 -12.49 -7.00 -25.93
C LYS A 147 -13.67 -7.98 -25.96
N ARG A 148 -14.83 -7.63 -25.41
CA ARG A 148 -16.00 -8.52 -25.35
C ARG A 148 -16.97 -8.33 -26.51
N ASN A 149 -16.74 -7.29 -27.32
CA ASN A 149 -17.59 -6.90 -28.45
C ASN A 149 -16.90 -7.12 -29.81
N ASP A 150 -15.71 -7.71 -29.80
CA ASP A 150 -14.95 -8.19 -30.97
C ASP A 150 -14.94 -9.73 -30.95
#